data_AF-A0A1F3PWW3-F1
#
_entry.id   AF-A0A1F3PWW3-F1
#
_cell.length_a   1.000
_cell.length_b   1.000
_cell.length_c   1.000
_cell.angle_alpha   90.00
_cell.angle_beta   90.00
_cell.angle_gamma   90.00
#
_symmetry.space_group_name_H-M   'P 1'
#
loop_
_entity.id
_entity.type
_entity.pdbx_description
1 polymer ?
#
loop_
_entity_poly.entity_id
_entity_poly.type
_entity_poly.pdbx_seq_one_letter_code
_entity_poly.pdbx_strand_id
1 'polypeptide(L)'
;MERKIIFAVFFALAGFLLVTCKTEKNTAAVSTVLSPAFEGVDVKFSPFNLDANKGGVIHLDNGGSIVVPPDAFVDASGESVTGTVKIDFREFHNAYDIILAGIPMSYDSAGVKYDFETAGMFDIRGYAGNSEIFIREGSKISVNLASFNQGEDFGFYALDEKSGDWQYITTGRSEINVTKKRVLDSLSALGDKPVKPLKYEKGGTYLDFKVFYNQFPELKELGSVIWKYTGTVDREDPSKNKWIYREKWASMDLIPYNSEAGQYKLKLTSNQKAFETTISAVLIGDDFNAAMEIFQEQMGMYREKFTERVQKEEMANLQADILRSYDISSFGIYNWDRYMKQPSVIAVKADFKFDAEIPDKNDIIIYLISDNEKSLVKYAYSDWDKFAFKPDNTNKLVAVIPGNKIAVFTIRDFENINTDEIKAQKSPVYTFNMKTIERKIEKPEDFLIIMKSV
;
A
#
# COMPACT_ATOMS: atom_id res chain seq x y z
N MET A 1 -36.04 -95.82 34.72
CA MET A 1 -35.90 -94.67 35.62
C MET A 1 -34.52 -94.11 35.36
N GLU A 2 -34.38 -93.25 34.33
CA GLU A 2 -34.29 -91.78 34.47
C GLU A 2 -33.04 -91.37 35.28
N ARG A 3 -32.13 -90.48 34.86
CA ARG A 3 -32.08 -89.45 33.81
C ARG A 3 -30.65 -88.85 33.77
N LYS A 4 -30.22 -88.40 32.58
CA LYS A 4 -29.41 -87.20 32.24
C LYS A 4 -27.98 -87.11 32.80
N ILE A 5 -26.91 -87.27 32.01
CA ILE A 5 -26.31 -86.31 31.04
C ILE A 5 -26.17 -84.88 31.59
N ILE A 6 -24.93 -84.51 31.95
CA ILE A 6 -24.42 -83.13 31.86
C ILE A 6 -23.02 -83.19 31.25
N PHE A 7 -22.91 -82.57 30.07
CA PHE A 7 -21.68 -82.25 29.35
C PHE A 7 -20.91 -81.15 30.10
N ALA A 8 -19.59 -81.30 30.25
CA ALA A 8 -18.70 -80.20 30.60
C ALA A 8 -17.55 -80.18 29.59
N VAL A 9 -17.68 -79.26 28.62
CA VAL A 9 -16.69 -78.97 27.58
C VAL A 9 -15.58 -78.12 28.22
N PHE A 10 -14.34 -78.60 28.20
CA PHE A 10 -13.17 -77.79 28.53
C PHE A 10 -12.72 -77.04 27.27
N PHE A 11 -13.15 -75.77 27.16
CA PHE A 11 -12.65 -74.83 26.15
C PHE A 11 -11.31 -74.25 26.62
N ALA A 12 -10.30 -74.33 25.75
CA ALA A 12 -9.01 -73.69 25.90
C ALA A 12 -9.17 -72.15 25.85
N LEU A 13 -8.76 -71.45 26.91
CA LEU A 13 -8.61 -70.00 26.91
C LEU A 13 -7.33 -69.62 26.15
N ALA A 14 -7.46 -69.33 24.86
CA ALA A 14 -6.51 -68.50 24.13
C ALA A 14 -6.87 -67.03 24.42
N GLY A 15 -6.05 -66.35 25.22
CA GLY A 15 -6.18 -64.92 25.48
C GLY A 15 -5.89 -64.11 24.21
N PHE A 16 -6.95 -63.68 23.54
CA PHE A 16 -6.86 -62.70 22.44
C PHE A 16 -6.76 -61.31 23.08
N LEU A 17 -5.53 -60.79 23.18
CA LEU A 17 -5.29 -59.38 23.46
C LEU A 17 -5.76 -58.58 22.23
N LEU A 18 -6.99 -58.07 22.30
CA LEU A 18 -7.47 -57.03 21.39
C LEU A 18 -6.69 -55.75 21.69
N VAL A 19 -5.57 -55.56 20.98
CA VAL A 19 -4.94 -54.25 20.82
C VAL A 19 -5.91 -53.43 19.98
N THR A 20 -6.73 -52.63 20.64
CA THR A 20 -7.47 -51.55 20.01
C THR A 20 -6.45 -50.50 19.55
N CYS A 21 -6.03 -50.62 18.29
CA CYS A 21 -5.43 -49.51 17.56
C CYS A 21 -6.43 -48.35 17.58
N LYS A 22 -6.26 -47.42 18.53
CA LYS A 22 -6.73 -46.05 18.35
C LYS A 22 -5.90 -45.50 17.19
N THR A 23 -6.46 -45.58 16.00
CA THR A 23 -5.96 -44.83 14.86
C THR A 23 -6.15 -43.36 15.22
N GLU A 24 -5.10 -42.75 15.76
CA GLU A 24 -5.00 -41.30 15.77
C GLU A 24 -5.17 -40.85 14.32
N LYS A 25 -6.29 -40.19 14.05
CA LYS A 25 -6.45 -39.42 12.82
C LYS A 25 -5.39 -38.34 12.89
N ASN A 26 -4.22 -38.63 12.34
CA ASN A 26 -3.34 -37.59 11.81
C ASN A 26 -4.20 -36.80 10.83
N THR A 27 -4.65 -35.63 11.27
CA THR A 27 -5.04 -34.54 10.38
C THR A 27 -3.85 -34.32 9.46
N ALA A 28 -3.91 -34.90 8.27
CA ALA A 28 -2.96 -34.58 7.21
C ALA A 28 -3.04 -33.07 7.01
N ALA A 29 -1.98 -32.37 7.39
CA ALA A 29 -1.83 -30.96 7.07
C ALA A 29 -1.97 -30.85 5.55
N VAL A 30 -2.95 -30.07 5.10
CA VAL A 30 -3.08 -29.73 3.69
C VAL A 30 -1.76 -29.06 3.31
N SER A 31 -0.98 -29.72 2.44
CA SER A 31 0.24 -29.18 1.88
C SER A 31 -0.13 -27.94 1.07
N THR A 32 -0.03 -26.77 1.69
CA THR A 32 -0.23 -25.49 1.00
C THR A 32 1.00 -25.17 0.16
N VAL A 33 0.80 -24.64 -1.04
CA VAL A 33 1.91 -24.17 -1.90
C VAL A 33 2.53 -22.87 -1.38
N LEU A 34 1.87 -22.21 -0.42
CA LEU A 34 2.41 -21.05 0.26
C LEU A 34 3.73 -21.41 0.95
N SER A 35 4.78 -20.67 0.60
CA SER A 35 6.13 -20.88 1.13
C SER A 35 6.62 -19.58 1.77
N PRO A 36 6.15 -19.25 2.99
CA PRO A 36 6.59 -18.05 3.70
C PRO A 36 8.11 -17.95 3.75
N ALA A 37 8.64 -16.76 3.48
CA ALA A 37 10.09 -16.54 3.50
C ALA A 37 10.72 -16.75 4.87
N PHE A 38 9.95 -16.58 5.95
CA PHE A 38 10.47 -16.59 7.31
C PHE A 38 9.59 -17.49 8.19
N GLU A 39 10.23 -18.29 9.04
CA GLU A 39 9.53 -19.14 9.98
C GLU A 39 8.80 -18.29 11.03
N GLY A 40 7.49 -18.50 11.18
CA GLY A 40 6.66 -17.85 12.19
C GLY A 40 6.39 -16.36 11.97
N VAL A 41 6.75 -15.80 10.81
CA VAL A 41 6.54 -14.39 10.46
C VAL A 41 5.64 -14.28 9.24
N ASP A 42 4.47 -13.70 9.41
CA ASP A 42 3.47 -13.56 8.34
C ASP A 42 2.61 -12.30 8.57
N VAL A 43 1.95 -11.85 7.50
CA VAL A 43 0.92 -10.80 7.54
C VAL A 43 -0.30 -11.33 8.28
N LYS A 44 -0.69 -10.64 9.36
CA LYS A 44 -1.74 -11.09 10.26
C LYS A 44 -3.13 -10.89 9.65
N PHE A 45 -4.02 -11.84 9.93
CA PHE A 45 -5.44 -11.68 9.68
C PHE A 45 -6.09 -10.70 10.68
N SER A 46 -7.00 -9.90 10.16
CA SER A 46 -7.97 -9.14 10.93
C SER A 46 -9.26 -9.97 11.05
N PRO A 47 -9.68 -10.35 12.28
CA PRO A 47 -10.89 -11.14 12.49
C PRO A 47 -12.14 -10.26 12.60
N PHE A 48 -13.19 -10.62 11.90
CA PHE A 48 -14.48 -9.92 11.92
C PHE A 48 -15.62 -10.90 12.24
N ASN A 49 -16.42 -10.61 13.26
CA ASN A 49 -17.57 -11.44 13.60
C ASN A 49 -18.85 -10.87 13.01
N LEU A 50 -19.69 -11.72 12.41
CA LEU A 50 -21.02 -11.34 11.92
C LEU A 50 -22.04 -12.46 12.13
N ASP A 51 -23.32 -12.11 12.08
CA ASP A 51 -24.44 -13.07 12.17
C ASP A 51 -24.73 -13.62 10.78
N ALA A 52 -24.45 -14.91 10.55
CA ALA A 52 -24.60 -15.57 9.26
C ALA A 52 -26.02 -15.48 8.70
N ASN A 53 -27.04 -15.38 9.55
CA ASN A 53 -28.44 -15.27 9.10
C ASN A 53 -28.78 -13.88 8.58
N LYS A 54 -28.03 -12.85 8.98
CA LYS A 54 -28.29 -11.46 8.58
C LYS A 54 -27.31 -10.97 7.52
N GLY A 55 -26.11 -11.55 7.49
CA GLY A 55 -25.00 -10.99 6.73
C GLY A 55 -24.57 -9.63 7.30
N GLY A 56 -24.03 -8.76 6.45
CA GLY A 56 -23.67 -7.41 6.82
C GLY A 56 -22.58 -6.81 5.96
N VAL A 57 -22.12 -5.62 6.35
CA VAL A 57 -20.99 -4.92 5.74
C VAL A 57 -19.86 -4.83 6.76
N ILE A 58 -18.71 -5.38 6.42
CA ILE A 58 -17.47 -5.18 7.16
C ILE A 58 -16.78 -3.97 6.55
N HIS A 59 -16.52 -2.94 7.36
CA HIS A 59 -15.77 -1.76 6.95
C HIS A 59 -14.29 -1.94 7.32
N LEU A 60 -13.40 -1.66 6.37
CA LEU A 60 -11.95 -1.75 6.55
C LEU A 60 -11.39 -0.35 6.78
N ASP A 61 -10.29 -0.24 7.53
CA ASP A 61 -9.69 1.05 7.92
C ASP A 61 -9.18 1.85 6.71
N ASN A 62 -8.78 1.16 5.64
CA ASN A 62 -8.35 1.73 4.37
C ASN A 62 -9.52 2.17 3.46
N GLY A 63 -10.76 2.12 3.96
CA GLY A 63 -11.96 2.52 3.22
C GLY A 63 -12.53 1.44 2.30
N GLY A 64 -11.89 0.27 2.24
CA GLY A 64 -12.46 -0.92 1.62
C GLY A 64 -13.64 -1.48 2.42
N SER A 65 -14.33 -2.45 1.84
CA SER A 65 -15.41 -3.16 2.53
C SER A 65 -15.68 -4.55 1.99
N ILE A 66 -16.27 -5.40 2.82
CA ILE A 66 -16.72 -6.74 2.45
C ILE A 66 -18.22 -6.83 2.72
N VAL A 67 -19.01 -7.11 1.69
CA VAL A 67 -20.47 -7.23 1.78
C VAL A 67 -20.85 -8.69 1.73
N VAL A 68 -21.40 -9.18 2.84
CA VAL A 68 -21.82 -10.57 3.00
C VAL A 68 -23.35 -10.60 3.00
N PRO A 69 -24.00 -11.35 2.08
CA PRO A 69 -25.45 -11.48 2.09
C PRO A 69 -25.93 -12.37 3.26
N PRO A 70 -27.22 -12.31 3.63
CA PRO A 70 -27.81 -13.24 4.59
C PRO A 70 -27.74 -14.69 4.07
N ASP A 71 -27.57 -15.63 5.00
CA ASP A 71 -27.53 -17.08 4.77
C ASP A 71 -26.48 -17.50 3.71
N ALA A 72 -25.36 -16.76 3.63
CA ALA A 72 -24.33 -16.95 2.60
C ALA A 72 -23.44 -18.18 2.80
N PHE A 73 -23.57 -18.90 3.92
CA PHE A 73 -22.56 -19.88 4.34
C PHE A 73 -23.12 -21.30 4.48
N VAL A 74 -22.26 -22.25 4.18
CA VAL A 74 -22.45 -23.69 4.42
C VAL A 74 -21.21 -24.31 5.06
N ASP A 75 -21.36 -25.45 5.72
CA ASP A 75 -20.24 -26.22 6.23
C ASP A 75 -19.66 -27.18 5.17
N ALA A 76 -18.69 -28.01 5.57
CA ALA A 76 -18.05 -28.99 4.68
C ALA A 76 -19.02 -30.07 4.13
N SER A 77 -20.19 -30.26 4.74
CA SER A 77 -21.23 -31.18 4.28
C SER A 77 -22.28 -30.51 3.38
N GLY A 78 -22.21 -29.18 3.24
CA GLY A 78 -23.18 -28.38 2.50
C GLY A 78 -24.39 -27.94 3.33
N GLU A 79 -24.38 -28.18 4.65
CA GLU A 79 -25.46 -27.75 5.53
C GLU A 79 -25.35 -26.26 5.86
N SER A 80 -26.50 -25.59 6.03
CA SER A 80 -26.55 -24.15 6.29
C SER A 80 -25.92 -23.79 7.63
N VAL A 81 -24.99 -22.84 7.63
CA VAL A 81 -24.38 -22.29 8.85
C VAL A 81 -25.22 -21.12 9.34
N THR A 82 -25.51 -21.10 10.65
CA THR A 82 -26.34 -20.08 11.30
C THR A 82 -25.64 -19.53 12.54
N GLY A 83 -26.08 -18.35 13.02
CA GLY A 83 -25.47 -17.69 14.17
C GLY A 83 -24.14 -17.01 13.87
N THR A 84 -23.30 -16.82 14.89
CA THR A 84 -22.06 -16.05 14.76
C THR A 84 -21.00 -16.82 13.99
N VAL A 85 -20.48 -16.18 12.92
CA VAL A 85 -19.33 -16.64 12.14
C VAL A 85 -18.22 -15.61 12.19
N LYS A 86 -16.98 -16.06 12.00
CA LYS A 86 -15.78 -15.25 11.93
C LYS A 86 -15.26 -15.22 10.50
N ILE A 87 -15.06 -14.03 9.94
CA ILE A 87 -14.38 -13.79 8.68
C ILE A 87 -12.99 -13.25 9.00
N ASP A 88 -11.96 -13.99 8.64
CA ASP A 88 -10.57 -13.55 8.74
C ASP A 88 -10.18 -12.94 7.38
N PHE A 89 -9.67 -11.72 7.41
CA PHE A 89 -9.27 -10.99 6.21
C PHE A 89 -7.91 -10.34 6.38
N ARG A 90 -7.06 -10.39 5.35
CA ARG A 90 -5.81 -9.63 5.26
C ARG A 90 -5.55 -9.19 3.84
N GLU A 91 -4.83 -8.09 3.71
CA GLU A 91 -4.44 -7.51 2.42
C GLU A 91 -2.92 -7.52 2.28
N PHE A 92 -2.45 -7.57 1.04
CA PHE A 92 -1.05 -7.45 0.68
C PHE A 92 -0.91 -6.27 -0.27
N HIS A 93 -0.18 -5.25 0.16
CA HIS A 93 -0.12 -3.96 -0.52
C HIS A 93 1.17 -3.74 -1.29
N ASN A 94 2.19 -4.56 -1.03
CA ASN A 94 3.52 -4.42 -1.62
C ASN A 94 4.23 -5.78 -1.72
N ALA A 95 5.36 -5.79 -2.42
CA ALA A 95 6.19 -6.98 -2.56
C ALA A 95 6.63 -7.61 -1.22
N TYR A 96 6.78 -6.84 -0.15
CA TYR A 96 7.20 -7.37 1.16
C TYR A 96 6.11 -8.22 1.79
N ASP A 97 4.87 -7.74 1.79
CA ASP A 97 3.72 -8.47 2.31
C ASP A 97 3.59 -9.83 1.59
N ILE A 98 3.82 -9.84 0.28
CA ILE A 98 3.79 -11.03 -0.56
C ILE A 98 4.94 -11.99 -0.21
N ILE A 99 6.17 -11.49 0.01
CA ILE A 99 7.33 -12.29 0.44
C ILE A 99 7.04 -12.93 1.80
N LEU A 100 6.51 -12.15 2.76
CA LEU A 100 6.15 -12.63 4.09
C LEU A 100 5.12 -13.76 4.02
N ALA A 101 4.08 -13.59 3.20
CA ALA A 101 3.02 -14.57 3.01
C ALA A 101 3.42 -15.77 2.14
N GLY A 102 4.53 -15.68 1.41
CA GLY A 102 5.02 -16.76 0.56
C GLY A 102 4.14 -17.01 -0.67
N ILE A 103 3.44 -15.99 -1.15
CA ILE A 103 2.48 -16.10 -2.26
C ILE A 103 3.24 -16.08 -3.59
N PRO A 104 2.97 -17.01 -4.52
CA PRO A 104 3.61 -17.01 -5.83
C PRO A 104 3.12 -15.81 -6.66
N MET A 105 4.03 -15.11 -7.34
CA MET A 105 3.71 -13.94 -8.21
C MET A 105 4.00 -14.19 -9.70
N SER A 106 4.25 -15.44 -10.07
CA SER A 106 4.47 -15.82 -11.47
C SER A 106 3.21 -16.39 -12.08
N TYR A 107 2.85 -15.95 -13.28
CA TYR A 107 1.83 -16.58 -14.11
C TYR A 107 2.43 -17.09 -15.41
N ASP A 108 2.16 -18.36 -15.71
CA ASP A 108 2.51 -18.98 -16.97
C ASP A 108 1.30 -18.98 -17.90
N SER A 109 1.38 -18.23 -18.99
CA SER A 109 0.45 -18.36 -20.11
C SER A 109 1.22 -18.85 -21.33
N ALA A 110 0.91 -20.06 -21.79
CA ALA A 110 1.47 -20.65 -23.00
C ALA A 110 3.01 -20.77 -23.02
N GLY A 111 3.64 -20.97 -21.85
CA GLY A 111 5.09 -21.19 -21.72
C GLY A 111 5.92 -19.90 -21.61
N VAL A 112 5.27 -18.74 -21.44
CA VAL A 112 5.92 -17.46 -21.20
C VAL A 112 5.57 -16.99 -19.79
N LYS A 113 6.58 -16.87 -18.94
CA LYS A 113 6.43 -16.30 -17.59
C LYS A 113 6.34 -14.78 -17.69
N TYR A 114 5.28 -14.21 -17.13
CA TYR A 114 5.13 -12.77 -16.97
C TYR A 114 5.22 -12.39 -15.50
N ASP A 115 5.79 -11.22 -15.24
CA ASP A 115 5.76 -10.60 -13.92
C ASP A 115 4.45 -9.82 -13.77
N PHE A 116 3.81 -9.97 -12.61
CA PHE A 116 2.64 -9.18 -12.26
C PHE A 116 3.03 -7.85 -11.62
N GLU A 117 2.36 -6.78 -12.07
CA GLU A 117 2.19 -5.58 -11.25
C GLU A 117 0.85 -5.73 -10.51
N THR A 118 0.88 -5.63 -9.19
CA THR A 118 -0.34 -5.73 -8.36
C THR A 118 -1.01 -4.37 -8.14
N ALA A 119 -2.34 -4.39 -8.14
CA ALA A 119 -3.22 -3.32 -7.70
C ALA A 119 -4.03 -3.70 -6.46
N GLY A 120 -3.64 -4.79 -5.79
CA GLY A 120 -4.18 -5.21 -4.52
C GLY A 120 -4.48 -6.70 -4.50
N MET A 121 -3.93 -7.37 -3.49
CA MET A 121 -4.14 -8.78 -3.21
C MET A 121 -4.77 -8.92 -1.82
N PHE A 122 -5.62 -9.93 -1.64
CA PHE A 122 -6.20 -10.23 -0.33
C PHE A 122 -6.37 -11.74 -0.12
N ASP A 123 -6.45 -12.12 1.14
CA ASP A 123 -6.77 -13.46 1.61
C ASP A 123 -7.99 -13.37 2.53
N ILE A 124 -9.03 -14.12 2.21
CA ILE A 124 -10.29 -14.14 2.96
C ILE A 124 -10.67 -15.57 3.33
N ARG A 125 -10.92 -15.80 4.62
CA ARG A 125 -11.28 -17.09 5.20
C ARG A 125 -12.52 -16.96 6.07
N GLY A 126 -13.29 -18.04 6.19
CA GLY A 126 -14.50 -18.08 7.02
C GLY A 126 -14.47 -19.24 8.01
N TYR A 127 -14.94 -18.99 9.23
CA TYR A 127 -15.04 -20.00 10.29
C TYR A 127 -16.35 -19.89 11.09
N ALA A 128 -16.92 -21.04 11.45
CA ALA A 128 -17.93 -21.18 12.51
C ALA A 128 -17.28 -21.85 13.72
N GLY A 129 -16.96 -21.06 14.75
CA GLY A 129 -16.08 -21.52 15.83
C GLY A 129 -14.70 -21.87 15.30
N ASN A 130 -14.31 -23.15 15.40
CA ASN A 130 -13.03 -23.66 14.88
C ASN A 130 -13.17 -24.42 13.55
N SER A 131 -14.38 -24.52 12.99
CA SER A 131 -14.64 -25.22 11.74
C SER A 131 -14.66 -24.25 10.56
N GLU A 132 -13.99 -24.60 9.47
CA GLU A 132 -14.09 -23.86 8.21
C GLU A 132 -15.51 -23.89 7.65
N ILE A 133 -15.90 -22.78 7.03
CA ILE A 133 -17.16 -22.64 6.31
C ILE A 133 -16.87 -22.20 4.87
N PHE A 134 -17.85 -22.41 4.00
CA PHE A 134 -17.75 -22.13 2.58
C PHE A 134 -18.87 -21.21 2.14
N ILE A 135 -18.64 -20.46 1.06
CA ILE A 135 -19.70 -19.66 0.44
C ILE A 135 -20.69 -20.63 -0.22
N ARG A 136 -21.97 -20.48 0.12
CA ARG A 136 -23.07 -21.27 -0.42
C ARG A 136 -23.15 -21.09 -1.93
N GLU A 137 -23.42 -22.18 -2.64
CA GLU A 137 -23.69 -22.12 -4.09
C GLU A 137 -24.79 -21.09 -4.40
N GLY A 138 -24.53 -20.23 -5.39
CA GLY A 138 -25.41 -19.12 -5.77
C GLY A 138 -25.31 -17.86 -4.90
N SER A 139 -24.65 -17.92 -3.74
CA SER A 139 -24.30 -16.74 -2.94
C SER A 139 -22.98 -16.14 -3.40
N LYS A 140 -22.82 -14.84 -3.18
CA LYS A 140 -21.62 -14.08 -3.55
C LYS A 140 -21.28 -13.10 -2.43
N ILE A 141 -19.99 -12.95 -2.15
CA ILE A 141 -19.47 -11.93 -1.24
C ILE A 141 -18.81 -10.85 -2.07
N SER A 142 -19.24 -9.61 -1.94
CA SER A 142 -18.62 -8.48 -2.66
C SER A 142 -17.43 -7.97 -1.85
N VAL A 143 -16.23 -8.05 -2.40
CA VAL A 143 -15.03 -7.46 -1.82
C VAL A 143 -14.71 -6.18 -2.57
N ASN A 144 -14.82 -5.04 -1.89
CA ASN A 144 -14.46 -3.72 -2.39
C ASN A 144 -13.07 -3.36 -1.85
N LEU A 145 -12.03 -3.73 -2.59
CA LEU A 145 -10.65 -3.58 -2.17
C LEU A 145 -10.14 -2.15 -2.38
N ALA A 146 -9.53 -1.56 -1.37
CA ALA A 146 -8.86 -0.26 -1.49
C ALA A 146 -7.61 -0.39 -2.37
N SER A 147 -7.52 0.38 -3.46
CA SER A 147 -6.40 0.30 -4.41
C SER A 147 -5.64 1.63 -4.48
N PHE A 148 -4.33 1.56 -4.27
CA PHE A 148 -3.42 2.71 -4.42
C PHE A 148 -2.81 2.82 -5.83
N ASN A 149 -3.25 1.95 -6.76
CA ASN A 149 -2.79 1.91 -8.15
C ASN A 149 -3.89 2.39 -9.12
N GLN A 150 -3.64 3.52 -9.79
CA GLN A 150 -4.59 4.22 -10.68
C GLN A 150 -4.68 3.66 -12.11
N GLY A 151 -3.96 2.59 -12.46
CA GLY A 151 -4.09 1.99 -13.80
C GLY A 151 -5.45 1.31 -14.01
N GLU A 152 -6.00 1.28 -15.21
CA GLU A 152 -7.39 0.78 -15.43
C GLU A 152 -7.48 -0.66 -15.95
N ASP A 153 -6.37 -1.27 -16.35
CA ASP A 153 -6.34 -2.56 -17.05
C ASP A 153 -5.81 -3.71 -16.17
N PHE A 154 -6.39 -3.90 -14.98
CA PHE A 154 -6.04 -5.00 -14.09
C PHE A 154 -7.02 -6.17 -14.24
N GLY A 155 -6.47 -7.36 -14.44
CA GLY A 155 -7.17 -8.64 -14.34
C GLY A 155 -7.39 -9.04 -12.88
N PHE A 156 -8.49 -9.71 -12.61
CA PHE A 156 -8.79 -10.35 -11.34
C PHE A 156 -8.49 -11.84 -11.43
N TYR A 157 -7.73 -12.35 -10.47
CA TYR A 157 -7.27 -13.73 -10.43
C TYR A 157 -7.58 -14.37 -9.08
N ALA A 158 -7.78 -15.68 -9.08
CA ALA A 158 -7.82 -16.50 -7.87
C ALA A 158 -6.65 -17.48 -7.86
N LEU A 159 -6.01 -17.67 -6.72
CA LEU A 159 -4.92 -18.64 -6.58
C LEU A 159 -5.49 -20.04 -6.34
N ASP A 160 -5.05 -21.02 -7.12
CA ASP A 160 -5.16 -22.43 -6.74
C ASP A 160 -4.07 -22.75 -5.71
N GLU A 161 -4.44 -22.80 -4.43
CA GLU A 161 -3.49 -23.02 -3.33
C GLU A 161 -2.87 -24.43 -3.30
N LYS A 162 -3.32 -25.35 -4.16
CA LYS A 162 -2.75 -26.70 -4.31
C LYS A 162 -1.70 -26.77 -5.41
N SER A 163 -1.90 -26.07 -6.53
CA SER A 163 -0.93 -26.04 -7.63
C SER A 163 0.01 -24.83 -7.58
N GLY A 164 -0.43 -23.72 -6.97
CA GLY A 164 0.24 -22.43 -7.00
C GLY A 164 -0.08 -21.59 -8.24
N ASP A 165 -1.00 -22.05 -9.09
CA ASP A 165 -1.34 -21.36 -10.34
C ASP A 165 -2.44 -20.32 -10.11
N TRP A 166 -2.28 -19.16 -10.75
CA TRP A 166 -3.33 -18.14 -10.78
C TRP A 166 -4.34 -18.45 -11.88
N GLN A 167 -5.63 -18.38 -11.56
CA GLN A 167 -6.74 -18.54 -12.50
C GLN A 167 -7.32 -17.17 -12.83
N TYR A 168 -7.24 -16.76 -14.10
CA TYR A 168 -7.87 -15.52 -14.57
C TYR A 168 -9.39 -15.62 -14.51
N ILE A 169 -10.04 -14.60 -13.94
CA ILE A 169 -11.49 -14.53 -13.80
C ILE A 169 -12.07 -13.45 -14.72
N THR A 170 -11.60 -12.20 -14.58
CA THR A 170 -12.11 -11.07 -15.37
C THR A 170 -11.08 -9.95 -15.47
N THR A 171 -11.37 -8.91 -16.24
CA THR A 171 -10.69 -7.61 -16.16
C THR A 171 -11.70 -6.60 -15.63
N GLY A 172 -11.30 -5.79 -14.67
CA GLY A 172 -12.18 -4.87 -13.96
C GLY A 172 -11.64 -3.45 -13.99
N ARG A 173 -12.56 -2.49 -13.97
CA ARG A 173 -12.23 -1.07 -13.82
C ARG A 173 -12.25 -0.68 -12.35
N SER A 174 -11.53 0.38 -12.04
CA SER A 174 -11.61 0.96 -10.72
C SER A 174 -12.84 1.88 -10.58
N GLU A 175 -13.31 2.06 -9.35
CA GLU A 175 -14.36 3.02 -9.01
C GLU A 175 -13.85 4.03 -8.00
N ILE A 176 -14.38 5.26 -8.01
CA ILE A 176 -14.00 6.27 -7.03
C ILE A 176 -14.44 5.82 -5.63
N ASN A 177 -13.56 5.96 -4.65
CA ASN A 177 -13.91 5.77 -3.25
C ASN A 177 -14.79 6.94 -2.76
N VAL A 178 -16.11 6.76 -2.87
CA VAL A 178 -17.11 7.77 -2.47
C VAL A 178 -17.06 8.09 -0.98
N THR A 179 -16.59 7.17 -0.14
CA THR A 179 -16.42 7.39 1.30
C THR A 179 -15.30 8.39 1.53
N LYS A 180 -14.12 8.17 0.95
CA LYS A 180 -13.01 9.11 1.03
C LYS A 180 -13.40 10.48 0.47
N LYS A 181 -14.05 10.51 -0.70
CA LYS A 181 -14.54 11.75 -1.30
C LYS A 181 -15.45 12.52 -0.34
N ARG A 182 -16.39 11.86 0.33
CA ARG A 182 -17.29 12.49 1.31
C ARG A 182 -16.52 13.05 2.52
N VAL A 183 -15.46 12.36 2.97
CA VAL A 183 -14.58 12.86 4.04
C VAL A 183 -13.86 14.12 3.59
N LEU A 184 -13.29 14.14 2.36
CA LEU A 184 -12.63 15.31 1.79
C LEU A 184 -13.59 16.50 1.58
N ASP A 185 -14.80 16.25 1.09
CA ASP A 185 -15.84 17.27 0.96
C ASP A 185 -16.20 17.84 2.35
N SER A 186 -16.30 16.98 3.35
CA SER A 186 -16.56 17.39 4.74
C SER A 186 -15.41 18.16 5.37
N LEU A 187 -14.15 17.83 5.05
CA LEU A 187 -12.96 18.58 5.47
C LEU A 187 -12.95 19.99 4.87
N SER A 188 -13.27 20.07 3.58
CA SER A 188 -13.37 21.35 2.87
C SER A 188 -14.46 22.23 3.47
N ALA A 189 -15.59 21.64 3.86
CA ALA A 189 -16.69 22.34 4.55
C ALA A 189 -16.33 22.84 5.97
N LEU A 190 -15.28 22.33 6.61
CA LEU A 190 -14.81 22.86 7.91
C LEU A 190 -14.11 24.23 7.76
N GLY A 191 -13.76 24.64 6.53
CA GLY A 191 -13.09 25.90 6.21
C GLY A 191 -11.58 25.85 6.51
N ASP A 192 -10.78 26.64 5.81
CA ASP A 192 -9.31 26.63 5.99
C ASP A 192 -8.85 27.27 7.29
N LYS A 193 -7.58 27.02 7.63
CA LYS A 193 -6.94 27.69 8.77
C LYS A 193 -6.88 29.20 8.50
N PRO A 194 -7.45 30.04 9.40
CA PRO A 194 -7.35 31.49 9.25
C PRO A 194 -5.90 31.94 9.15
N VAL A 195 -5.63 32.84 8.21
CA VAL A 195 -4.29 33.41 8.01
C VAL A 195 -4.09 34.54 9.00
N LYS A 196 -3.01 34.50 9.77
CA LYS A 196 -2.71 35.53 10.77
C LYS A 196 -2.38 36.86 10.07
N PRO A 197 -3.11 37.96 10.36
CA PRO A 197 -2.79 39.27 9.80
C PRO A 197 -1.39 39.73 10.21
N LEU A 198 -0.65 40.31 9.26
CA LEU A 198 0.69 40.84 9.51
C LEU A 198 0.62 42.34 9.80
N LYS A 199 1.34 42.77 10.84
CA LYS A 199 1.45 44.18 11.22
C LYS A 199 2.59 44.86 10.46
N TYR A 200 2.39 46.11 10.08
CA TYR A 200 3.47 46.95 9.56
C TYR A 200 4.57 47.17 10.60
N GLU A 201 5.81 47.11 10.15
CA GLU A 201 7.02 47.24 10.98
C GLU A 201 8.02 48.20 10.33
N LYS A 202 8.77 48.94 11.14
CA LYS A 202 9.83 49.80 10.61
C LYS A 202 10.98 48.93 10.09
N GLY A 203 11.52 49.28 8.93
CA GLY A 203 12.71 48.65 8.35
C GLY A 203 12.46 47.51 7.35
N GLY A 204 11.20 47.18 7.05
CA GLY A 204 10.87 46.21 5.99
C GLY A 204 11.00 46.78 4.57
N THR A 205 11.11 45.88 3.59
CA THR A 205 11.00 46.20 2.16
C THR A 205 9.54 46.09 1.74
N TYR A 206 8.98 47.19 1.24
CA TYR A 206 7.55 47.31 0.93
C TYR A 206 7.31 47.72 -0.52
N LEU A 207 6.18 47.25 -1.06
CA LEU A 207 5.61 47.63 -2.34
C LEU A 207 4.21 48.20 -2.09
N ASP A 208 3.95 49.37 -2.67
CA ASP A 208 2.65 50.04 -2.60
C ASP A 208 2.01 50.00 -3.99
N PHE A 209 0.98 49.18 -4.13
CA PHE A 209 0.19 49.07 -5.35
C PHE A 209 -1.22 48.60 -5.02
N LYS A 210 -2.18 49.02 -5.83
CA LYS A 210 -3.58 48.61 -5.71
C LYS A 210 -3.82 47.34 -6.51
N VAL A 211 -4.41 46.33 -5.87
CA VAL A 211 -4.84 45.09 -6.53
C VAL A 211 -6.29 45.24 -6.98
N PHE A 212 -6.62 44.76 -8.18
CA PHE A 212 -8.01 44.63 -8.60
C PHE A 212 -8.63 43.41 -7.92
N TYR A 213 -9.38 43.64 -6.85
CA TYR A 213 -9.90 42.64 -5.91
C TYR A 213 -10.95 41.66 -6.47
N ASN A 214 -11.20 41.64 -7.78
CA ASN A 214 -12.17 40.73 -8.39
C ASN A 214 -11.75 39.25 -8.31
N GLN A 215 -10.44 38.98 -8.15
CA GLN A 215 -9.88 37.63 -8.05
C GLN A 215 -9.53 37.22 -6.60
N PHE A 216 -9.57 38.15 -5.65
CA PHE A 216 -9.19 37.94 -4.24
C PHE A 216 -10.18 38.66 -3.31
N PRO A 217 -11.42 38.14 -3.15
CA PRO A 217 -12.42 38.74 -2.28
C PRO A 217 -11.94 38.92 -0.84
N GLU A 218 -11.08 38.02 -0.36
CA GLU A 218 -10.49 38.04 0.98
C GLU A 218 -9.62 39.27 1.24
N LEU A 219 -9.01 39.84 0.20
CA LEU A 219 -8.19 41.05 0.31
C LEU A 219 -9.03 42.34 0.38
N LYS A 220 -10.30 42.28 -0.03
CA LYS A 220 -11.22 43.43 -0.01
C LYS A 220 -11.59 43.84 1.41
N GLU A 221 -11.63 42.88 2.33
CA GLU A 221 -11.98 43.10 3.74
C GLU A 221 -10.81 43.68 4.56
N LEU A 222 -9.59 43.69 4.00
CA LEU A 222 -8.37 44.09 4.70
C LEU A 222 -8.06 45.60 4.65
N GLY A 223 -8.90 46.43 4.03
CA GLY A 223 -8.70 47.88 3.99
C GLY A 223 -7.43 48.30 3.25
N SER A 224 -6.58 49.12 3.87
CA SER A 224 -5.35 49.66 3.26
C SER A 224 -4.19 48.69 3.39
N VAL A 225 -4.02 47.82 2.39
CA VAL A 225 -2.94 46.84 2.34
C VAL A 225 -1.65 47.44 1.78
N ILE A 226 -0.52 47.18 2.46
CA ILE A 226 0.84 47.35 1.92
C ILE A 226 1.45 45.97 1.75
N TRP A 227 2.23 45.77 0.68
CA TRP A 227 2.84 44.48 0.39
C TRP A 227 4.27 44.43 0.90
N LYS A 228 4.57 43.54 1.86
CA LYS A 228 5.93 43.31 2.37
C LYS A 228 6.60 42.21 1.57
N TYR A 229 7.85 42.43 1.15
CA TYR A 229 8.68 41.36 0.61
C TYR A 229 8.96 40.30 1.69
N THR A 230 8.65 39.05 1.38
CA THR A 230 8.83 37.89 2.27
C THR A 230 9.64 36.76 1.62
N GLY A 231 10.22 37.02 0.43
CA GLY A 231 11.15 36.10 -0.21
C GLY A 231 12.51 36.04 0.48
N THR A 232 13.31 35.05 0.08
CA THR A 232 14.67 34.80 0.60
C THR A 232 15.75 34.98 -0.46
N VAL A 233 15.38 35.31 -1.69
CA VAL A 233 16.27 35.34 -2.85
C VAL A 233 16.56 36.78 -3.28
N ASP A 234 17.83 37.17 -3.27
CA ASP A 234 18.30 38.53 -3.58
C ASP A 234 17.84 39.10 -4.92
N ARG A 235 17.81 38.27 -5.98
CA ARG A 235 17.35 38.69 -7.32
C ARG A 235 15.85 39.04 -7.36
N GLU A 236 15.09 38.58 -6.36
CA GLU A 236 13.65 38.80 -6.20
C GLU A 236 13.38 39.92 -5.19
N ASP A 237 14.39 40.44 -4.49
CA ASP A 237 14.24 41.51 -3.50
C ASP A 237 14.06 42.87 -4.19
N PRO A 238 12.91 43.55 -4.00
CA PRO A 238 12.65 44.87 -4.56
C PRO A 238 13.69 45.94 -4.19
N SER A 239 14.27 45.86 -2.98
CA SER A 239 15.24 46.84 -2.49
C SER A 239 16.58 46.77 -3.24
N LYS A 240 16.94 45.56 -3.71
CA LYS A 240 18.14 45.27 -4.51
C LYS A 240 17.88 45.48 -6.01
N ASN A 241 16.61 45.47 -6.43
CA ASN A 241 16.19 45.57 -7.83
C ASN A 241 15.48 46.90 -8.13
N LYS A 242 16.13 48.04 -7.86
CA LYS A 242 15.51 49.38 -8.03
C LYS A 242 14.98 49.68 -9.45
N TRP A 243 15.37 48.91 -10.46
CA TRP A 243 14.90 49.07 -11.83
C TRP A 243 13.40 48.79 -11.97
N ILE A 244 12.81 47.98 -11.08
CA ILE A 244 11.39 47.60 -11.16
C ILE A 244 10.45 48.80 -11.00
N TYR A 245 10.88 49.85 -10.30
CA TYR A 245 10.10 51.08 -10.09
C TYR A 245 10.18 52.06 -11.28
N ARG A 246 11.06 51.80 -12.25
CA ARG A 246 11.24 52.63 -13.45
C ARG A 246 10.62 52.01 -14.70
N GLU A 247 10.33 50.72 -14.64
CA GLU A 247 9.74 49.96 -15.74
C GLU A 247 8.23 50.24 -15.83
N LYS A 248 7.70 50.36 -17.04
CA LYS A 248 6.25 50.45 -17.27
C LYS A 248 5.70 49.06 -17.53
N TRP A 249 4.99 48.52 -16.54
CA TRP A 249 4.46 47.17 -16.59
C TRP A 249 3.17 47.11 -17.41
N ALA A 250 3.07 46.08 -18.26
CA ALA A 250 1.90 45.81 -19.09
C ALA A 250 0.88 44.92 -18.37
N SER A 251 1.34 44.01 -17.51
CA SER A 251 0.49 43.20 -16.64
C SER A 251 1.10 43.02 -15.24
N MET A 252 0.21 42.77 -14.29
CA MET A 252 0.52 42.43 -12.92
C MET A 252 -0.39 41.27 -12.50
N ASP A 253 0.23 40.14 -12.19
CA ASP A 253 -0.47 38.96 -11.68
C ASP A 253 -0.07 38.76 -10.21
N LEU A 254 -1.06 38.46 -9.38
CA LEU A 254 -0.86 38.04 -8.01
C LEU A 254 -1.35 36.60 -7.93
N ILE A 255 -0.51 35.67 -7.46
CA ILE A 255 -0.82 34.25 -7.44
C ILE A 255 -0.60 33.74 -6.00
N PRO A 256 -1.57 33.05 -5.37
CA PRO A 256 -1.34 32.40 -4.08
C PRO A 256 -0.13 31.47 -4.16
N TYR A 257 0.82 31.64 -3.24
CA TYR A 257 2.07 30.86 -3.24
C TYR A 257 2.17 29.96 -2.01
N ASN A 258 1.88 30.50 -0.83
CA ASN A 258 1.76 29.74 0.40
C ASN A 258 0.59 30.33 1.20
N SER A 259 -0.59 29.74 1.02
CA SER A 259 -1.82 30.23 1.64
C SER A 259 -1.79 30.17 3.17
N GLU A 260 -1.14 29.15 3.76
CA GLU A 260 -1.00 29.06 5.23
C GLU A 260 -0.17 30.20 5.82
N ALA A 261 0.85 30.66 5.07
CA ALA A 261 1.71 31.77 5.45
C ALA A 261 1.20 33.13 4.94
N GLY A 262 0.08 33.18 4.21
CA GLY A 262 -0.42 34.40 3.58
C GLY A 262 0.55 35.01 2.57
N GLN A 263 1.25 34.17 1.80
CA GLN A 263 2.22 34.60 0.79
C GLN A 263 1.66 34.47 -0.61
N TYR A 264 2.02 35.45 -1.44
CA TYR A 264 1.66 35.54 -2.84
C TYR A 264 2.92 35.74 -3.68
N LYS A 265 2.91 35.18 -4.89
CA LYS A 265 3.85 35.54 -5.94
C LYS A 265 3.28 36.71 -6.71
N LEU A 266 4.00 37.82 -6.69
CA LEU A 266 3.77 38.96 -7.57
C LEU A 266 4.59 38.78 -8.83
N LYS A 267 3.93 38.78 -9.98
CA LYS A 267 4.56 38.73 -11.29
C LYS A 267 4.23 39.99 -12.07
N LEU A 268 5.25 40.75 -12.43
CA LEU A 268 5.16 41.94 -13.26
C LEU A 268 5.74 41.62 -14.63
N THR A 269 4.99 41.91 -15.70
CA THR A 269 5.43 41.63 -17.07
C THR A 269 5.30 42.88 -17.93
N SER A 270 6.36 43.23 -18.66
CA SER A 270 6.35 44.22 -19.74
C SER A 270 6.68 43.53 -21.06
N ASN A 271 6.65 44.27 -22.17
CA ASN A 271 6.99 43.70 -23.49
C ASN A 271 8.46 43.24 -23.58
N GLN A 272 9.32 43.63 -22.65
CA GLN A 272 10.76 43.38 -22.68
C GLN A 272 11.30 42.68 -21.43
N LYS A 273 10.60 42.76 -20.29
CA LYS A 273 11.10 42.27 -19.00
C LYS A 273 10.01 41.60 -18.19
N ALA A 274 10.44 40.74 -17.28
CA ALA A 274 9.61 40.18 -16.23
C ALA A 274 10.32 40.33 -14.88
N PHE A 275 9.55 40.56 -13.83
CA PHE A 275 10.01 40.52 -12.45
C PHE A 275 9.04 39.68 -11.63
N GLU A 276 9.58 38.80 -10.80
CA GLU A 276 8.80 37.96 -9.91
C GLU A 276 9.35 38.08 -8.49
N THR A 277 8.46 38.20 -7.50
CA THR A 277 8.82 38.29 -6.10
C THR A 277 7.76 37.69 -5.19
N THR A 278 8.15 37.29 -3.98
CA THR A 278 7.23 36.78 -2.96
C THR A 278 6.90 37.87 -1.96
N ILE A 279 5.61 38.12 -1.75
CA ILE A 279 5.09 39.17 -0.89
C ILE A 279 3.97 38.67 0.01
N SER A 280 3.71 39.40 1.11
CA SER A 280 2.55 39.23 1.97
C SER A 280 1.86 40.56 2.22
N ALA A 281 0.53 40.51 2.36
CA ALA A 281 -0.28 41.64 2.77
C ALA A 281 0.04 42.05 4.21
N VAL A 282 0.24 43.33 4.45
CA VAL A 282 0.57 43.91 5.75
C VAL A 282 -0.33 45.12 6.03
N LEU A 283 -0.82 45.20 7.26
CA LEU A 283 -1.83 46.17 7.68
C LEU A 283 -1.26 47.18 8.68
N ILE A 284 -1.88 48.36 8.71
CA ILE A 284 -1.47 49.48 9.56
C ILE A 284 -2.61 49.88 10.49
N GLY A 285 -2.27 50.23 11.74
CA GLY A 285 -3.19 50.93 12.65
C GLY A 285 -4.50 50.16 12.89
N ASP A 286 -5.62 50.84 12.68
CA ASP A 286 -6.95 50.30 12.95
C ASP A 286 -7.34 49.15 12.02
N ASP A 287 -6.88 49.15 10.76
CA ASP A 287 -7.11 48.03 9.82
C ASP A 287 -6.46 46.74 10.33
N PHE A 288 -5.27 46.83 10.95
CA PHE A 288 -4.63 45.68 11.60
C PHE A 288 -5.43 45.19 12.80
N ASN A 289 -5.92 46.11 13.63
CA ASN A 289 -6.68 45.75 14.83
C ASN A 289 -7.99 45.06 14.46
N ALA A 290 -8.74 45.59 13.47
CA ALA A 290 -9.98 45.01 12.98
C ALA A 290 -9.74 43.62 12.36
N ALA A 291 -8.73 43.46 11.51
CA ALA A 291 -8.37 42.17 10.93
C ALA A 291 -7.93 41.16 12.01
N MET A 292 -7.24 41.60 13.05
CA MET A 292 -6.82 40.75 14.16
C MET A 292 -8.02 40.27 15.01
N GLU A 293 -9.04 41.09 15.20
CA GLU A 293 -10.27 40.71 15.89
C GLU A 293 -11.03 39.63 15.11
N ILE A 294 -11.23 39.84 13.80
CA ILE A 294 -11.82 38.84 12.89
C ILE A 294 -11.01 37.54 12.92
N PHE A 295 -9.67 37.63 12.84
CA PHE A 295 -8.80 36.46 12.92
C PHE A 295 -8.96 35.71 14.24
N GLN A 296 -9.06 36.40 15.38
CA GLN A 296 -9.24 35.77 16.68
C GLN A 296 -10.57 35.02 16.78
N GLU A 297 -11.66 35.61 16.27
CA GLU A 297 -12.97 34.96 16.19
C GLU A 297 -12.93 33.72 15.30
N GLN A 298 -12.41 33.86 14.08
CA GLN A 298 -12.26 32.75 13.13
C GLN A 298 -11.35 31.65 13.68
N MET A 299 -10.26 32.01 14.36
CA MET A 299 -9.38 31.04 15.02
C MET A 299 -10.06 30.35 16.20
N GLY A 300 -10.98 31.01 16.90
CA GLY A 300 -11.83 30.40 17.92
C GLY A 300 -12.69 29.29 17.32
N MET A 301 -13.45 29.61 16.27
CA MET A 301 -14.27 28.63 15.53
C MET A 301 -13.43 27.50 14.92
N TYR A 302 -12.25 27.82 14.39
CA TYR A 302 -11.33 26.84 13.83
C TYR A 302 -10.83 25.85 14.90
N ARG A 303 -10.49 26.35 16.09
CA ARG A 303 -10.01 25.51 17.21
C ARG A 303 -11.08 24.54 17.70
N GLU A 304 -12.35 24.94 17.72
CA GLU A 304 -13.46 24.04 18.08
C GLU A 304 -13.56 22.83 17.14
N LYS A 305 -13.26 23.04 15.85
CA LYS A 305 -13.28 22.01 14.80
C LYS A 305 -11.94 21.29 14.61
N PHE A 306 -10.90 21.67 15.35
CA PHE A 306 -9.53 21.19 15.11
C PHE A 306 -9.42 19.67 15.25
N THR A 307 -9.98 19.11 16.33
CA THR A 307 -9.97 17.66 16.56
C THR A 307 -10.70 16.90 15.47
N GLU A 308 -11.88 17.39 15.04
CA GLU A 308 -12.66 16.78 13.96
C GLU A 308 -11.89 16.82 12.63
N ARG A 309 -11.22 17.94 12.34
CA ARG A 309 -10.36 18.06 11.16
C ARG A 309 -9.23 17.04 11.19
N VAL A 310 -8.46 16.96 12.28
CA VAL A 310 -7.34 16.03 12.40
C VAL A 310 -7.82 14.59 12.21
N GLN A 311 -8.92 14.19 12.85
CA GLN A 311 -9.50 12.85 12.68
C GLN A 311 -9.90 12.58 11.23
N LYS A 312 -10.56 13.53 10.56
CA LYS A 312 -10.97 13.37 9.16
C LYS A 312 -9.77 13.36 8.20
N GLU A 313 -8.72 14.15 8.47
CA GLU A 313 -7.47 14.14 7.70
C GLU A 313 -6.76 12.78 7.84
N GLU A 314 -6.65 12.26 9.07
CA GLU A 314 -6.12 10.92 9.33
C GLU A 314 -6.93 9.84 8.59
N MET A 315 -8.26 9.88 8.71
CA MET A 315 -9.15 8.96 7.98
C MET A 315 -8.96 9.07 6.47
N ALA A 316 -8.89 10.26 5.90
CA ALA A 316 -8.68 10.45 4.47
C ALA A 316 -7.31 9.94 4.00
N ASN A 317 -6.27 10.10 4.82
CA ASN A 317 -4.91 9.66 4.50
C ASN A 317 -4.75 8.14 4.52
N LEU A 318 -5.52 7.43 5.34
CA LEU A 318 -5.54 5.97 5.37
C LEU A 318 -6.29 5.36 4.19
N GLN A 319 -7.26 6.09 3.63
CA GLN A 319 -8.13 5.56 2.58
C GLN A 319 -7.53 5.66 1.18
N ALA A 320 -7.76 4.65 0.35
CA ALA A 320 -7.44 4.72 -1.08
C ALA A 320 -8.41 5.64 -1.83
N ASP A 321 -7.94 6.25 -2.92
CA ASP A 321 -8.78 7.10 -3.79
C ASP A 321 -9.77 6.31 -4.64
N ILE A 322 -9.45 5.04 -4.91
CA ILE A 322 -10.25 4.16 -5.74
C ILE A 322 -10.45 2.80 -5.06
N LEU A 323 -11.53 2.14 -5.44
CA LEU A 323 -11.89 0.78 -5.04
C LEU A 323 -11.85 -0.13 -6.26
N ARG A 324 -11.42 -1.38 -6.06
CA ARG A 324 -11.55 -2.46 -7.03
C ARG A 324 -12.44 -3.54 -6.45
N SER A 325 -13.58 -3.74 -7.11
CA SER A 325 -14.64 -4.57 -6.55
C SER A 325 -14.83 -5.84 -7.35
N TYR A 326 -14.96 -6.96 -6.65
CA TYR A 326 -15.38 -8.21 -7.26
C TYR A 326 -16.24 -9.05 -6.32
N ASP A 327 -17.15 -9.82 -6.91
CA ASP A 327 -18.00 -10.76 -6.21
C ASP A 327 -17.38 -12.16 -6.21
N ILE A 328 -16.86 -12.60 -5.07
CA ILE A 328 -16.28 -13.94 -4.92
C ILE A 328 -17.35 -14.97 -4.53
N SER A 329 -17.17 -16.19 -5.04
CA SER A 329 -18.04 -17.35 -4.75
C SER A 329 -17.33 -18.46 -3.97
N SER A 330 -16.07 -18.25 -3.58
CA SER A 330 -15.33 -19.11 -2.67
C SER A 330 -14.42 -18.26 -1.77
N PHE A 331 -13.96 -18.84 -0.66
CA PHE A 331 -12.87 -18.26 0.14
C PHE A 331 -11.52 -18.61 -0.50
N GLY A 332 -10.47 -17.83 -0.21
CA GLY A 332 -9.14 -18.04 -0.78
C GLY A 332 -8.35 -16.75 -0.97
N ILE A 333 -7.30 -16.84 -1.78
CA ILE A 333 -6.41 -15.73 -2.12
C ILE A 333 -6.75 -15.22 -3.51
N TYR A 334 -6.92 -13.91 -3.61
CA TYR A 334 -7.29 -13.21 -4.84
C TYR A 334 -6.37 -12.02 -5.10
N ASN A 335 -6.17 -11.68 -6.37
CA ASN A 335 -5.32 -10.56 -6.75
C ASN A 335 -5.86 -9.79 -7.95
N TRP A 336 -5.68 -8.46 -7.93
CA TRP A 336 -5.80 -7.59 -9.08
C TRP A 336 -4.43 -7.36 -9.69
N ASP A 337 -4.14 -7.98 -10.83
CA ASP A 337 -2.83 -7.89 -11.49
C ASP A 337 -2.94 -7.52 -12.97
N ARG A 338 -1.87 -6.93 -13.51
CA ARG A 338 -1.74 -6.79 -14.97
C ARG A 338 -0.40 -7.32 -15.46
N TYR A 339 -0.40 -7.77 -16.70
CA TYR A 339 0.81 -8.15 -17.39
C TYR A 339 1.63 -6.92 -17.74
N MET A 340 2.90 -6.95 -17.37
CA MET A 340 3.86 -5.99 -17.87
C MET A 340 4.43 -6.51 -19.19
N LYS A 341 4.20 -5.79 -20.30
CA LYS A 341 4.94 -6.01 -21.54
C LYS A 341 6.36 -5.49 -21.33
N GLN A 342 7.37 -6.33 -21.56
CA GLN A 342 8.75 -6.02 -21.19
C GLN A 342 9.67 -5.78 -22.41
N PRO A 343 9.68 -4.59 -23.03
CA PRO A 343 10.84 -4.17 -23.80
C PRO A 343 12.02 -3.89 -22.83
N SER A 344 13.27 -4.16 -23.24
CA SER A 344 14.54 -3.76 -22.57
C SER A 344 15.09 -4.57 -21.37
N VAL A 345 14.76 -5.86 -21.23
CA VAL A 345 15.32 -6.74 -20.18
C VAL A 345 16.81 -7.05 -20.42
N ILE A 346 17.62 -7.04 -19.35
CA ILE A 346 18.98 -7.60 -19.32
C ILE A 346 18.93 -8.95 -18.62
N ALA A 347 19.27 -10.03 -19.35
CA ALA A 347 19.46 -11.36 -18.77
C ALA A 347 20.95 -11.61 -18.51
N VAL A 348 21.28 -12.16 -17.35
CA VAL A 348 22.66 -12.53 -16.96
C VAL A 348 22.66 -13.88 -16.25
N LYS A 349 23.78 -14.61 -16.35
CA LYS A 349 24.04 -15.68 -15.39
C LYS A 349 24.48 -15.04 -14.08
N ALA A 350 23.60 -15.03 -13.09
CA ALA A 350 23.87 -14.38 -11.82
C ALA A 350 24.76 -15.24 -10.93
N ASP A 351 25.80 -14.62 -10.36
CA ASP A 351 26.66 -15.18 -9.33
C ASP A 351 26.46 -14.38 -8.04
N PHE A 352 25.57 -14.84 -7.15
CA PHE A 352 25.38 -14.18 -5.85
C PHE A 352 26.47 -14.60 -4.87
N LYS A 353 27.23 -13.61 -4.41
CA LYS A 353 28.23 -13.75 -3.34
C LYS A 353 27.74 -13.07 -2.09
N PHE A 354 27.97 -13.69 -0.95
CA PHE A 354 27.56 -13.19 0.35
C PHE A 354 28.80 -12.86 1.16
N ASP A 355 28.74 -11.77 1.93
CA ASP A 355 29.79 -11.37 2.87
C ASP A 355 29.83 -12.26 4.13
N ALA A 356 28.82 -13.09 4.35
CA ALA A 356 28.78 -14.15 5.36
C ALA A 356 28.85 -15.53 4.71
N GLU A 357 29.43 -16.50 5.44
CA GLU A 357 29.43 -17.90 5.03
C GLU A 357 28.00 -18.48 5.12
N ILE A 358 27.49 -19.02 4.01
CA ILE A 358 26.16 -19.64 3.94
C ILE A 358 26.32 -21.15 3.71
N PRO A 359 25.71 -22.01 4.56
CA PRO A 359 25.96 -23.46 4.54
C PRO A 359 25.56 -24.18 3.25
N ASP A 360 24.40 -23.83 2.66
CA ASP A 360 23.91 -24.41 1.41
C ASP A 360 23.23 -23.32 0.56
N LYS A 361 23.58 -23.25 -0.73
CA LYS A 361 22.96 -22.32 -1.67
C LYS A 361 21.55 -22.74 -2.08
N ASN A 362 21.21 -24.03 -1.98
CA ASN A 362 19.88 -24.53 -2.32
C ASN A 362 18.79 -24.00 -1.36
N ASP A 363 19.19 -23.62 -0.15
CA ASP A 363 18.30 -23.02 0.85
C ASP A 363 18.10 -21.51 0.65
N ILE A 364 18.75 -20.92 -0.37
CA ILE A 364 18.67 -19.48 -0.64
C ILE A 364 17.62 -19.22 -1.71
N ILE A 365 16.68 -18.34 -1.38
CA ILE A 365 15.75 -17.75 -2.34
C ILE A 365 16.12 -16.30 -2.57
N ILE A 366 16.30 -15.92 -3.83
CA ILE A 366 16.50 -14.53 -4.24
C ILE A 366 15.17 -13.95 -4.71
N TYR A 367 14.83 -12.79 -4.18
CA TYR A 367 13.70 -11.98 -4.60
C TYR A 367 14.21 -10.72 -5.28
N LEU A 368 13.87 -10.53 -6.55
CA LEU A 368 14.01 -9.26 -7.25
C LEU A 368 12.75 -8.44 -7.05
N ILE A 369 12.92 -7.28 -6.42
CA ILE A 369 11.86 -6.32 -6.19
C ILE A 369 12.10 -5.14 -7.12
N SER A 370 11.12 -4.84 -7.98
CA SER A 370 11.26 -3.78 -8.97
C SER A 370 10.02 -2.91 -9.12
N ASP A 371 10.13 -1.86 -9.93
CA ASP A 371 9.05 -0.91 -10.27
C ASP A 371 8.41 -0.28 -9.03
N ASN A 372 9.25 0.31 -8.17
CA ASN A 372 8.83 0.91 -6.91
C ASN A 372 8.04 -0.06 -6.02
N GLU A 373 8.56 -1.30 -5.89
CA GLU A 373 8.05 -2.34 -4.98
C GLU A 373 6.73 -2.99 -5.42
N LYS A 374 6.33 -2.78 -6.68
CA LYS A 374 5.09 -3.31 -7.26
C LYS A 374 5.27 -4.62 -8.04
N SER A 375 6.51 -4.98 -8.36
CA SER A 375 6.84 -6.21 -9.07
C SER A 375 7.80 -7.05 -8.24
N LEU A 376 7.57 -8.36 -8.22
CA LEU A 376 8.34 -9.33 -7.45
C LEU A 376 8.63 -10.57 -8.30
N VAL A 377 9.92 -10.93 -8.44
CA VAL A 377 10.34 -12.15 -9.12
C VAL A 377 11.17 -13.01 -8.17
N LYS A 378 10.82 -14.29 -8.07
CA LYS A 378 11.49 -15.28 -7.22
C LYS A 378 12.46 -16.13 -8.05
N TYR A 379 13.69 -16.28 -7.57
CA TYR A 379 14.73 -17.15 -8.15
C TYR A 379 15.27 -18.10 -7.09
N ALA A 380 14.97 -19.39 -7.24
CA ALA A 380 15.67 -20.46 -6.53
C ALA A 380 17.08 -20.63 -7.13
N TYR A 381 17.97 -21.33 -6.42
CA TYR A 381 19.33 -21.57 -6.87
C TYR A 381 19.42 -22.16 -8.29
N SER A 382 18.51 -23.06 -8.64
CA SER A 382 18.42 -23.67 -9.97
C SER A 382 18.04 -22.73 -11.11
N ASP A 383 17.58 -21.51 -10.79
CA ASP A 383 17.14 -20.50 -11.76
C ASP A 383 18.04 -19.26 -11.81
N TRP A 384 19.16 -19.24 -11.08
CA TRP A 384 20.09 -18.11 -11.09
C TRP A 384 20.72 -17.84 -12.46
N ASP A 385 20.81 -18.86 -13.31
CA ASP A 385 21.28 -18.74 -14.69
C ASP A 385 20.25 -18.08 -15.63
N LYS A 386 19.00 -17.97 -15.19
CA LYS A 386 17.88 -17.30 -15.88
C LYS A 386 17.58 -15.93 -15.28
N PHE A 387 18.44 -15.42 -14.39
CA PHE A 387 18.23 -14.13 -13.75
C PHE A 387 18.15 -13.01 -14.79
N ALA A 388 17.16 -12.14 -14.63
CA ALA A 388 16.97 -11.02 -15.53
C ALA A 388 16.38 -9.83 -14.77
N PHE A 389 16.73 -8.62 -15.19
CA PHE A 389 16.21 -7.39 -14.59
C PHE A 389 16.11 -6.27 -15.63
N LYS A 390 15.30 -5.25 -15.32
CA LYS A 390 15.16 -4.06 -16.16
C LYS A 390 15.99 -2.91 -15.58
N PRO A 391 17.00 -2.40 -16.29
CA PRO A 391 17.90 -1.40 -15.74
C PRO A 391 17.21 -0.05 -15.45
N ASP A 392 16.17 0.30 -16.22
CA ASP A 392 15.46 1.58 -16.05
C ASP A 392 14.44 1.57 -14.89
N ASN A 393 14.23 0.42 -14.26
CA ASN A 393 13.38 0.32 -13.07
C ASN A 393 14.22 0.60 -11.81
N THR A 394 13.56 1.07 -10.75
CA THR A 394 14.10 0.90 -9.40
C THR A 394 14.19 -0.59 -9.11
N ASN A 395 15.38 -1.12 -8.81
CA ASN A 395 15.59 -2.53 -8.49
C ASN A 395 16.27 -2.68 -7.14
N LYS A 396 15.92 -3.73 -6.40
CA LYS A 396 16.69 -4.24 -5.26
C LYS A 396 16.54 -5.74 -5.14
N LEU A 397 17.52 -6.39 -4.54
CA LEU A 397 17.48 -7.82 -4.24
C LEU A 397 17.40 -8.05 -2.75
N VAL A 398 16.63 -9.07 -2.40
CA VAL A 398 16.62 -9.67 -1.07
C VAL A 398 16.88 -11.16 -1.23
N ALA A 399 17.96 -11.64 -0.63
CA ALA A 399 18.17 -13.06 -0.41
C ALA A 399 17.62 -13.42 0.96
N VAL A 400 16.69 -14.37 1.00
CA VAL A 400 16.30 -15.03 2.26
C VAL A 400 17.30 -16.15 2.50
N ILE A 401 17.95 -16.13 3.65
CA ILE A 401 18.99 -17.08 4.03
C ILE A 401 18.63 -17.76 5.37
N PRO A 402 19.21 -18.94 5.69
CA PRO A 402 18.82 -19.72 6.86
C PRO A 402 18.79 -18.95 8.18
N GLY A 403 17.82 -19.28 9.04
CA GLY A 403 17.67 -18.70 10.38
C GLY A 403 16.95 -17.35 10.42
N ASN A 404 15.99 -17.13 9.51
CA ASN A 404 15.26 -15.87 9.29
C ASN A 404 16.19 -14.67 9.12
N LYS A 405 17.26 -14.82 8.37
CA LYS A 405 18.17 -13.71 8.03
C LYS A 405 18.00 -13.34 6.57
N ILE A 406 18.50 -12.16 6.22
CA ILE A 406 18.52 -11.70 4.83
C ILE A 406 19.89 -11.17 4.44
N ALA A 407 20.16 -11.19 3.15
CA ALA A 407 21.19 -10.38 2.53
C ALA A 407 20.59 -9.53 1.42
N VAL A 408 21.16 -8.37 1.17
CA VAL A 408 20.56 -7.38 0.27
C VAL A 408 21.54 -6.89 -0.78
N PHE A 409 20.97 -6.49 -1.92
CA PHE A 409 21.64 -5.68 -2.93
C PHE A 409 20.76 -4.45 -3.15
N THR A 410 21.29 -3.29 -2.77
CA THR A 410 20.52 -2.05 -2.60
C THR A 410 20.17 -1.41 -3.95
N ILE A 411 19.28 -0.41 -3.92
CA ILE A 411 19.00 0.43 -5.10
C ILE A 411 20.30 1.06 -5.62
N ARG A 412 21.15 1.56 -4.72
CA ARG A 412 22.44 2.17 -5.08
C ARG A 412 23.41 1.17 -5.71
N ASP A 413 23.39 -0.08 -5.26
CA ASP A 413 24.23 -1.13 -5.86
C ASP A 413 23.80 -1.40 -7.31
N PHE A 414 22.49 -1.37 -7.61
CA PHE A 414 21.97 -1.46 -8.99
C PHE A 414 22.34 -0.24 -9.84
N GLU A 415 22.25 0.97 -9.30
CA GLU A 415 22.63 2.21 -10.00
C GLU A 415 24.11 2.22 -10.41
N ASN A 416 24.96 1.51 -9.67
CA ASN A 416 26.38 1.38 -9.97
C ASN A 416 26.71 0.28 -11.01
N ILE A 417 25.72 -0.48 -11.50
CA ILE A 417 25.94 -1.50 -12.52
C ILE A 417 26.21 -0.84 -13.88
N ASN A 418 27.35 -1.16 -14.50
CA ASN A 418 27.61 -0.79 -15.89
C ASN A 418 26.84 -1.69 -16.87
N THR A 419 25.60 -1.31 -17.16
CA THR A 419 24.69 -2.13 -17.99
C THR A 419 25.12 -2.24 -19.45
N ASP A 420 25.83 -1.25 -19.99
CA ASP A 420 26.34 -1.29 -21.36
C ASP A 420 27.45 -2.33 -21.52
N GLU A 421 28.32 -2.46 -20.51
CA GLU A 421 29.34 -3.50 -20.48
C GLU A 421 28.73 -4.91 -20.41
N ILE A 422 27.66 -5.09 -19.64
CA ILE A 422 26.92 -6.35 -19.58
C ILE A 422 26.30 -6.68 -20.94
N LYS A 423 25.62 -5.71 -21.57
CA LYS A 423 24.96 -5.90 -22.89
C LYS A 423 25.96 -6.21 -24.01
N ALA A 424 27.21 -5.75 -23.91
CA ALA A 424 28.26 -6.05 -24.88
C ALA A 424 28.76 -7.50 -24.83
N GLN A 425 28.48 -8.25 -23.76
CA GLN A 425 28.92 -9.63 -23.61
C GLN A 425 28.02 -10.60 -24.37
N LYS A 426 28.63 -11.60 -25.04
CA LYS A 426 27.90 -12.67 -25.74
C LYS A 426 27.16 -13.63 -24.79
N SER A 427 27.64 -13.77 -23.56
CA SER A 427 27.05 -14.60 -22.51
C SER A 427 27.31 -13.93 -21.17
N PRO A 428 26.55 -12.88 -20.84
CA PRO A 428 26.82 -12.04 -19.70
C PRO A 428 26.76 -12.81 -18.38
N VAL A 429 27.80 -12.65 -17.57
CA VAL A 429 27.87 -13.13 -16.20
C VAL A 429 28.05 -11.90 -15.31
N TYR A 430 27.31 -11.84 -14.20
CA TYR A 430 27.46 -10.74 -13.25
C TYR A 430 27.47 -11.26 -11.82
N THR A 431 28.46 -10.81 -11.06
CA THR A 431 28.57 -11.13 -9.64
C THR A 431 27.86 -10.06 -8.81
N PHE A 432 26.80 -10.47 -8.10
CA PHE A 432 26.07 -9.64 -7.15
C PHE A 432 26.67 -9.86 -5.76
N ASN A 433 27.36 -8.84 -5.22
CA ASN A 433 27.91 -8.89 -3.87
C ASN A 433 26.83 -8.48 -2.87
N MET A 434 26.13 -9.47 -2.34
CA MET A 434 25.05 -9.34 -1.36
C MET A 434 25.63 -9.02 0.03
N LYS A 435 25.05 -8.03 0.70
CA LYS A 435 25.41 -7.66 2.07
C LYS A 435 24.46 -8.28 3.08
N THR A 436 24.96 -9.09 4.00
CA THR A 436 24.16 -9.75 5.03
C THR A 436 23.74 -8.76 6.10
N ILE A 437 22.48 -8.85 6.51
CA ILE A 437 21.94 -8.11 7.65
C ILE A 437 22.00 -9.01 8.88
N GLU A 438 22.74 -8.59 9.91
CA GLU A 438 22.94 -9.39 11.13
C GLU A 438 21.63 -9.63 11.90
N ARG A 439 20.72 -8.66 11.87
CA ARG A 439 19.43 -8.71 12.55
C ARG A 439 18.55 -9.79 11.95
N LYS A 440 18.06 -10.69 12.80
CA LYS A 440 17.04 -11.69 12.47
C LYS A 440 15.67 -11.04 12.26
N ILE A 441 14.88 -11.59 11.34
CA ILE A 441 13.48 -11.24 11.15
C ILE A 441 12.64 -12.08 12.11
N GLU A 442 12.04 -11.44 13.11
CA GLU A 442 11.20 -12.09 14.12
C GLU A 442 9.72 -11.69 14.00
N LYS A 443 9.45 -10.58 13.33
CA LYS A 443 8.11 -10.07 13.06
C LYS A 443 8.09 -9.25 11.76
N PRO A 444 6.91 -9.03 11.14
CA PRO A 444 6.79 -8.32 9.86
C PRO A 444 7.47 -6.95 9.84
N GLU A 445 7.41 -6.22 10.96
CA GLU A 445 7.97 -4.86 11.05
C GLU A 445 9.49 -4.86 10.95
N ASP A 446 10.18 -5.92 11.39
CA ASP A 446 11.63 -6.02 11.27
C ASP A 446 12.06 -6.01 9.80
N PHE A 447 11.35 -6.79 8.97
CA PHE A 447 11.60 -6.88 7.54
C PHE A 447 11.30 -5.55 6.85
N LEU A 448 10.15 -4.95 7.12
CA LEU A 448 9.75 -3.66 6.53
C LEU A 448 10.73 -2.52 6.87
N ILE A 449 11.22 -2.45 8.12
CA ILE A 449 12.19 -1.43 8.53
C ILE A 449 13.50 -1.58 7.75
N ILE A 450 14.00 -2.80 7.61
CA ILE A 450 15.23 -3.06 6.84
C ILE A 450 15.00 -2.67 5.39
N MET A 451 13.92 -3.12 4.77
CA MET A 451 13.67 -2.90 3.35
C MET A 451 13.43 -1.44 2.94
N LYS A 452 12.98 -0.59 3.88
CA LYS A 452 12.89 0.87 3.68
C LYS A 452 14.25 1.57 3.71
N SER A 453 15.29 0.91 4.23
CA SER A 453 16.65 1.46 4.31
C SER A 453 17.60 0.99 3.20
N VAL A 454 17.10 0.12 2.29
CA VAL A 454 17.85 -0.64 1.28
C VAL A 454 17.48 -0.21 -0.13
#